data_AF-I3YEM9-F1
#
_entry.id   AF-I3YEM9-F1
#
_cell.length_a   1.000
_cell.length_b   1.000
_cell.length_c   1.000
_cell.angle_alpha   90.00
_cell.angle_beta   90.00
_cell.angle_gamma   90.00
#
_symmetry.space_group_name_H-M   'P 1'
#
loop_
_entity.id
_entity.type
_entity.pdbx_description
1 polymer ?
#
loop_
_entity_poly.entity_id
_entity_poly.type
_entity_poly.pdbx_seq_one_letter_code
_entity_poly.pdbx_strand_id
1 'polypeptide(L)' 'MPIMSLKAHYDGRHILLDEPFQLPTNAQLIVTVLEPEVLEERDAWADLAASGLTRTYGDDEPEYTIDDLKP' A
#
# COMPACT_ATOMS: atom_id res chain seq x y z
N MET A 1 -11.53 23.06 6.83
CA MET A 1 -10.23 23.27 6.16
C MET A 1 -9.92 22.00 5.39
N PRO A 2 -9.66 22.06 4.07
CA PRO A 2 -9.31 20.86 3.30
C PRO A 2 -7.98 20.31 3.82
N ILE A 3 -7.97 19.03 4.19
CA ILE A 3 -6.77 18.31 4.59
C ILE A 3 -6.18 17.72 3.31
N MET A 4 -4.88 17.96 3.09
CA MET A 4 -4.12 17.37 2.00
C MET A 4 -3.04 16.48 2.59
N SER A 5 -2.93 15.26 2.10
CA SER A 5 -1.83 14.36 2.46
C SER A 5 -0.68 14.56 1.47
N LEU A 6 0.50 14.88 1.97
CA LEU A 6 1.73 15.02 1.20
C LEU A 6 2.66 13.87 1.58
N LYS A 7 3.23 13.18 0.58
CA LYS A 7 4.25 12.16 0.84
C LYS A 7 5.56 12.82 1.20
N ALA A 8 6.24 12.25 2.17
CA ALA A 8 7.51 12.74 2.69
C ALA A 8 8.30 11.62 3.35
N HIS A 9 9.61 11.78 3.40
CA HIS A 9 10.50 10.92 4.16
C HIS A 9 11.39 11.74 5.11
N TYR A 10 11.85 11.08 6.18
CA TYR A 10 12.82 11.65 7.11
C TYR A 10 14.23 11.24 6.68
N ASP A 11 15.09 12.20 6.39
CA ASP A 11 16.48 11.97 5.95
C ASP A 11 17.47 11.75 7.13
N GLY A 12 16.96 11.68 8.36
CA GLY A 12 17.75 11.67 9.59
C GLY A 12 17.95 13.05 10.23
N ARG A 13 17.51 14.13 9.58
CA ARG A 13 17.59 15.51 10.08
C ARG A 13 16.34 16.33 9.80
N HIS A 14 15.75 16.19 8.61
CA HIS A 14 14.64 16.96 8.11
C HIS A 14 13.56 16.05 7.52
N ILE A 15 12.30 16.52 7.58
CA ILE A 15 11.19 15.94 6.82
C ILE A 15 11.24 16.55 5.42
N LEU A 16 11.48 15.72 4.41
CA LEU A 16 11.57 16.12 3.02
C LEU A 16 10.31 15.70 2.29
N LEU A 17 9.62 16.63 1.65
CA LEU A 17 8.50 16.29 0.77
C LEU A 17 9.04 15.57 -0.46
N ASP A 18 8.42 14.44 -0.82
CA ASP A 18 8.84 13.63 -1.97
C ASP A 18 8.53 14.35 -3.30
N GLU A 19 7.51 15.21 -3.29
CA GLU A 19 7.10 16.03 -4.42
C GLU A 19 7.14 17.52 -4.06
N PRO A 20 7.49 18.41 -5.01
CA PRO A 20 7.48 19.84 -4.78
C PRO A 20 6.09 20.35 -4.37
N PHE A 21 6.01 21.03 -3.24
CA PHE A 21 4.78 21.68 -2.78
C PHE A 21 5.09 23.02 -2.13
N GLN A 22 4.34 24.06 -2.48
CA GLN A 22 4.50 25.39 -1.88
C GLN A 22 3.72 25.46 -0.57
N LEU A 23 4.44 25.38 0.55
CA LEU A 23 3.88 25.60 1.87
C LEU A 23 3.74 27.10 2.14
N PRO A 24 2.55 27.61 2.52
CA PRO A 24 2.40 28.97 2.98
C PRO A 24 3.25 29.23 4.23
N THR A 25 3.77 30.45 4.36
CA THR A 25 4.48 30.88 5.57
C THR A 25 3.60 30.69 6.80
N ASN A 26 4.13 30.04 7.84
CA ASN A 26 3.41 29.71 9.09
C ASN A 26 2.16 28.83 8.90
N ALA A 27 2.09 28.03 7.83
CA ALA A 27 1.04 27.04 7.68
C ALA A 27 1.02 26.09 8.89
N GLN A 28 -0.17 25.84 9.44
CA GLN A 28 -0.34 24.83 10.47
C GLN A 28 -0.27 23.44 9.82
N LEU A 29 0.69 22.62 10.27
CA LEU A 29 0.91 21.27 9.76
C LEU A 29 0.48 20.23 10.79
N ILE A 30 -0.10 19.13 10.31
CA ILE A 30 -0.30 17.89 11.07
C ILE A 30 0.67 16.87 10.48
N VAL A 31 1.55 16.32 11.31
CA VAL A 31 2.54 15.33 10.88
C VAL A 31 2.10 13.94 11.36
N THR A 32 1.90 13.04 10.42
CA THR A 32 1.64 11.62 10.69
C THR A 32 2.90 10.83 10.35
N VAL A 33 3.47 10.14 11.33
CA VAL A 33 4.61 9.24 11.11
C VAL A 33 4.05 7.85 10.88
N LEU A 34 4.36 7.27 9.72
CA LEU A 34 4.00 5.88 9.43
C LEU A 34 5.08 4.98 10.01
N GLU A 35 4.68 3.96 10.76
CA GLU A 35 5.61 2.90 11.12
C GLU A 35 6.06 2.19 9.84
N PRO A 36 7.34 1.78 9.74
CA PRO A 36 7.79 0.98 8.62
C PRO A 36 6.88 -0.23 8.50
N GLU A 37 6.37 -0.46 7.29
CA GLU A 37 5.48 -1.57 7.00
C GLU A 37 6.15 -2.86 7.51
N VAL A 38 5.55 -3.49 8.52
CA VAL A 38 6.04 -4.77 9.03
C VAL A 38 5.73 -5.78 7.93
N LEU A 39 6.69 -6.01 7.04
CA LEU A 39 6.54 -6.89 5.88
C LEU A 39 6.01 -8.27 6.29
N GLU A 40 6.36 -8.75 7.49
CA GLU A 40 5.85 -9.99 8.05
C GLU A 40 4.32 -10.03 8.18
N GLU A 41 3.68 -8.92 8.57
CA GLU A 41 2.23 -8.86 8.67
C GLU A 41 1.60 -8.91 7.26
N ARG A 42 2.14 -8.12 6.32
CA ARG A 42 1.64 -8.11 4.94
C ARG A 42 1.75 -9.48 4.28
N ASP A 43 2.87 -10.17 4.47
CA ASP A 43 3.09 -11.50 3.89
C ASP A 43 2.17 -12.54 4.56
N ALA A 44 1.95 -12.46 5.88
CA ALA A 44 0.98 -13.31 6.58
C ALA A 44 -0.47 -13.09 6.08
N TRP A 45 -0.86 -11.83 5.81
CA TRP A 45 -2.16 -11.53 5.19
C TRP A 45 -2.26 -12.05 3.76
N ALA A 46 -1.18 -11.97 2.98
CA ALA A 46 -1.13 -12.51 1.63
C ALA A 46 -1.28 -14.05 1.63
N ASP A 47 -0.59 -14.74 2.53
CA ASP A 47 -0.69 -16.20 2.69
C ASP A 47 -2.09 -16.64 3.14
N LEU A 48 -2.70 -15.89 4.06
CA LEU A 48 -4.07 -16.13 4.49
C LEU A 48 -5.07 -15.96 3.33
N ALA A 49 -4.91 -14.89 2.55
CA ALA A 49 -5.74 -14.61 1.38
C ALA A 49 -5.58 -15.70 0.30
N ALA A 50 -4.33 -16.10 0.00
CA ALA A 50 -4.04 -17.18 -0.94
C ALA A 50 -4.65 -18.50 -0.48
N SER A 51 -4.51 -18.86 0.80
CA SER A 51 -5.12 -20.06 1.37
C SER A 51 -6.65 -20.04 1.30
N GLY A 52 -7.26 -18.87 1.51
CA GLY A 52 -8.69 -18.65 1.35
C GLY A 52 -9.15 -18.84 -0.10
N LEU A 53 -8.41 -18.28 -1.06
CA LEU A 53 -8.65 -18.45 -2.49
C LEU A 53 -8.53 -19.92 -2.90
N THR A 54 -7.47 -20.62 -2.51
CA THR A 54 -7.29 -22.06 -2.83
C THR A 54 -8.45 -22.91 -2.34
N ARG A 55 -9.01 -22.63 -1.15
CA ARG A 55 -10.17 -23.36 -0.63
C ARG A 55 -11.44 -23.17 -1.46
N THR A 56 -11.59 -22.02 -2.11
CA THR A 56 -12.78 -21.75 -2.93
C THR A 56 -12.75 -22.45 -4.29
N TYR A 57 -11.58 -22.92 -4.72
CA TYR A 57 -11.45 -23.77 -5.90
C TYR A 57 -11.77 -25.23 -5.52
N GLY A 58 -12.68 -25.87 -6.26
CA GLY A 58 -12.98 -27.29 -6.12
C GLY A 58 -11.97 -28.19 -6.82
N ASP A 59 -11.79 -29.43 -6.33
CA ASP A 59 -10.90 -30.44 -6.95
C ASP A 59 -11.29 -30.80 -8.40
N ASP A 60 -12.56 -30.56 -8.77
CA ASP A 60 -13.13 -30.83 -10.10
C ASP A 60 -13.21 -29.58 -10.99
N GLU A 61 -12.58 -28.46 -10.60
CA GLU A 61 -12.54 -27.28 -11.46
C GLU A 61 -11.62 -27.47 -12.68
N PRO A 62 -12.00 -26.93 -13.85
CA PRO A 62 -11.15 -27.00 -15.03
C PRO A 62 -9.90 -26.14 -14.83
N GLU A 63 -8.75 -26.66 -15.26
CA GLU A 63 -7.51 -25.88 -15.29
C GLU A 63 -7.69 -24.69 -16.26
N TYR A 64 -7.60 -23.47 -15.73
CA TYR A 64 -7.66 -22.25 -16.53
C TYR A 64 -6.28 -21.94 -17.11
N THR A 65 -6.20 -21.85 -18.43
CA THR A 65 -4.96 -21.61 -19.18
C THR A 65 -4.95 -20.22 -19.81
N ILE A 66 -3.80 -19.83 -20.37
CA ILE A 66 -3.67 -18.54 -21.08
C ILE A 66 -4.59 -18.46 -22.31
N ASP A 67 -4.97 -19.60 -22.87
CA ASP A 67 -5.85 -19.71 -24.04
C ASP A 67 -7.32 -19.39 -23.70
N ASP A 68 -7.69 -19.39 -22.41
CA ASP A 68 -9.04 -19.06 -21.93
C ASP A 68 -9.26 -17.55 -21.77
N LEU A 69 -8.19 -16.74 -21.89
CA LEU A 69 -8.27 -15.29 -21.83
C LEU A 69 -8.76 -14.73 -23.17
N LYS A 70 -9.88 -13.99 -23.16
CA LYS A 70 -10.32 -13.22 -24.33
C LYS A 70 -9.53 -11.92 -24.43
N PRO A 71 -9.16 -11.49 -25.66
CA PRO A 71 -8.53 -10.19 -25.89
C PRO A 71 -9.46 -9.01 -25.57
#